data_AF-A0A7W9UW50-F1
#
_entry.id   AF-A0A7W9UW50-F1
#
_cell.length_a   1.000
_cell.length_b   1.000
_cell.length_c   1.000
_cell.angle_alpha   90.00
_cell.angle_beta   90.00
_cell.angle_gamma   90.00
#
_symmetry.space_group_name_H-M   'P 1'
#
loop_
_entity.id
_entity.type
_entity.pdbx_description
1 polymer ?
#
loop_
_entity_poly.entity_id
_entity_poly.type
_entity_poly.pdbx_seq_one_letter_code
_entity_poly.pdbx_strand_id
1 'polypeptide(L)'
;MAPEWGVRDDELGPRWVGAIVLRPEPESVARARRWFRKIVAYEHLVCAVDDCELMLSELVTNAIRCGDAEGVWRVRVDWYRVGTTLRVKVRNPGRVATLRPRRAKPDEIGGAA
;
A
#
# COMPACT_ATOMS: atom_id res chain seq x y z
N MET A 1 -6.35 25.04 -31.23
CA MET A 1 -6.08 23.70 -30.68
C MET A 1 -5.91 23.85 -29.17
N ALA A 2 -6.87 23.36 -28.39
CA ALA A 2 -6.81 23.39 -26.93
C ALA A 2 -6.02 22.18 -26.41
N PRO A 3 -5.36 22.24 -25.24
CA PRO A 3 -4.62 21.10 -24.73
C PRO A 3 -5.60 20.06 -24.18
N GLU A 4 -5.40 18.80 -24.55
CA GLU A 4 -6.06 17.63 -23.97
C GLU A 4 -5.56 17.43 -22.53
N TRP A 5 -6.04 18.23 -21.59
CA TRP A 5 -5.92 17.88 -20.17
C TRP A 5 -6.95 16.78 -19.91
N GLY A 6 -6.53 15.52 -20.11
CA GLY A 6 -7.28 14.37 -19.63
C GLY A 6 -7.65 14.57 -18.16
N VAL A 7 -8.90 14.23 -17.81
CA VAL A 7 -9.42 14.28 -16.44
C VAL A 7 -8.36 13.71 -15.51
N ARG A 8 -7.91 14.49 -14.52
CA ARG A 8 -6.90 14.01 -13.59
C ARG A 8 -7.49 12.83 -12.81
N ASP A 9 -6.70 11.78 -12.59
CA ASP A 9 -7.14 10.56 -11.92
C ASP A 9 -7.85 10.83 -10.58
N ASP A 10 -7.49 11.91 -9.87
CA ASP A 10 -8.07 12.33 -8.59
C ASP A 10 -9.48 12.93 -8.67
N GLU A 11 -9.91 13.43 -9.83
CA GLU A 11 -11.29 13.85 -10.11
C GLU A 11 -12.22 12.64 -10.35
N LEU A 12 -11.66 11.49 -10.72
CA LEU A 12 -12.39 10.23 -10.78
C LEU A 12 -12.59 9.69 -9.37
N GLY A 13 -13.85 9.56 -8.96
CA GLY A 13 -14.21 9.05 -7.64
C GLY A 13 -13.61 7.66 -7.37
N PRO A 14 -13.15 7.38 -6.12
CA PRO A 14 -12.52 6.11 -5.79
C PRO A 14 -13.52 4.94 -5.90
N ARG A 15 -13.30 4.02 -6.83
CA ARG A 15 -14.04 2.75 -6.92
C ARG A 15 -13.39 1.71 -6.00
N TRP A 16 -14.16 1.12 -5.09
CA TRP A 16 -13.67 0.03 -4.26
C TRP A 16 -13.37 -1.22 -5.10
N VAL A 17 -12.20 -1.82 -4.89
CA VAL A 17 -11.77 -3.03 -5.59
C VAL A 17 -11.81 -4.24 -4.66
N GLY A 18 -11.41 -4.05 -3.40
CA GLY A 18 -11.31 -5.16 -2.47
C GLY A 18 -10.77 -4.72 -1.11
N ALA A 19 -10.78 -5.68 -0.18
CA ALA A 19 -10.15 -5.52 1.12
C ALA A 19 -9.69 -6.87 1.68
N ILE A 20 -8.64 -6.84 2.51
CA ILE A 20 -8.25 -7.96 3.36
C ILE A 20 -8.10 -7.50 4.81
N VAL A 21 -8.31 -8.44 5.71
CA VAL A 21 -8.10 -8.27 7.14
C VAL A 21 -7.01 -9.25 7.57
N LEU A 22 -5.96 -8.72 8.18
CA LEU A 22 -4.74 -9.43 8.54
C LEU A 22 -4.54 -9.46 10.04
N ARG A 23 -3.93 -10.55 10.54
CA ARG A 23 -3.42 -10.60 11.92
C ARG A 23 -2.15 -9.74 12.03
N PRO A 24 -1.85 -9.16 13.20
CA PRO A 24 -0.66 -8.34 13.39
C PRO A 24 0.60 -9.21 13.59
N GLU A 25 0.92 -10.00 12.57
CA GLU A 25 2.01 -10.98 12.56
C GLU A 25 2.93 -10.67 11.35
N PRO A 26 4.25 -10.86 11.43
CA PRO A 26 5.17 -10.59 10.32
C PRO A 26 4.79 -11.26 9.00
N GLU A 27 4.23 -12.47 9.04
CA GLU A 27 3.78 -13.26 7.89
C GLU A 27 2.64 -12.57 7.11
N SER A 28 1.89 -11.68 7.77
CA SER A 28 0.84 -10.91 7.12
C SER A 28 1.35 -9.95 6.06
N VAL A 29 2.62 -9.53 6.13
CA VAL A 29 3.27 -8.73 5.07
C VAL A 29 3.32 -9.51 3.76
N ALA A 30 3.73 -10.78 3.82
CA ALA A 30 3.76 -11.64 2.63
C ALA A 30 2.34 -11.95 2.11
N ARG A 31 1.35 -12.09 3.01
CA ARG A 31 -0.07 -12.25 2.62
C ARG A 31 -0.58 -10.99 1.89
N ALA A 32 -0.24 -9.79 2.36
CA ALA A 32 -0.60 -8.53 1.71
C ALA A 32 0.00 -8.43 0.30
N ARG A 33 1.28 -8.74 0.12
CA ARG A 33 1.93 -8.76 -1.21
C ARG A 33 1.26 -9.74 -2.17
N ARG A 34 0.98 -10.98 -1.72
CA ARG A 34 0.28 -11.96 -2.55
C ARG A 34 -1.10 -11.48 -2.98
N TRP A 35 -1.82 -10.79 -2.10
CA TRP A 35 -3.12 -10.23 -2.46
C TRP A 35 -2.98 -9.07 -3.45
N PHE A 36 -2.01 -8.17 -3.23
CA PHE A 36 -1.71 -7.08 -4.15
C PHE A 36 -1.41 -7.57 -5.56
N ARG A 37 -0.59 -8.61 -5.73
CA ARG A 37 -0.34 -9.23 -7.04
C ARG A 37 -1.61 -9.70 -7.74
N LYS A 38 -2.56 -10.30 -6.98
CA LYS A 38 -3.85 -10.70 -7.54
C LYS A 38 -4.65 -9.50 -8.01
N ILE A 39 -4.64 -8.39 -7.26
CA ILE A 39 -5.32 -7.15 -7.63
C ILE A 39 -4.69 -6.50 -8.86
N VAL A 40 -3.36 -6.41 -8.92
CA VAL A 40 -2.62 -5.88 -10.07
C VAL A 40 -2.96 -6.65 -11.34
N ALA A 41 -2.96 -7.99 -11.27
CA ALA A 41 -3.32 -8.84 -12.39
C ALA A 41 -4.79 -8.68 -12.80
N TYR A 42 -5.71 -8.65 -11.83
CA TYR A 42 -7.15 -8.56 -12.08
C TYR A 42 -7.58 -7.19 -12.64
N GLU A 43 -6.99 -6.10 -12.15
CA GLU A 43 -7.28 -4.72 -12.58
C GLU A 43 -6.40 -4.27 -13.76
N HIS A 44 -5.59 -5.17 -14.33
CA HIS A 44 -4.68 -4.91 -15.46
C HIS A 44 -3.80 -3.67 -15.26
N LEU A 45 -3.21 -3.54 -14.06
CA LEU A 45 -2.42 -2.36 -13.69
C LEU A 45 -1.04 -2.39 -14.32
N VAL A 46 -0.64 -1.27 -14.92
CA VAL A 46 0.74 -1.05 -15.37
C VAL A 46 1.47 -0.25 -14.27
N CYS A 47 2.33 -0.91 -13.51
CA CYS A 47 3.10 -0.29 -12.43
C CYS A 47 4.42 -1.03 -12.19
N ALA A 48 5.37 -0.37 -11.51
CA ALA A 48 6.56 -1.03 -10.98
C ALA A 48 6.16 -1.93 -9.80
N VAL A 49 5.83 -3.19 -10.09
CA VAL A 49 5.26 -4.13 -9.12
C VAL A 49 6.15 -4.30 -7.89
N ASP A 50 7.46 -4.45 -8.10
CA ASP A 50 8.42 -4.66 -7.00
C ASP A 50 8.52 -3.44 -6.07
N ASP A 51 8.58 -2.22 -6.62
CA ASP A 51 8.59 -0.98 -5.83
C ASP A 51 7.28 -0.81 -5.06
N CYS A 52 6.14 -1.09 -5.70
CA CYS A 52 4.84 -1.02 -5.06
C CYS A 52 4.70 -2.05 -3.93
N GLU A 53 5.27 -3.24 -4.11
CA GLU A 53 5.31 -4.28 -3.07
C GLU A 53 6.20 -3.92 -1.89
N LEU A 54 7.33 -3.26 -2.15
CA LEU A 54 8.18 -2.72 -1.10
C LEU A 54 7.41 -1.67 -0.29
N MET A 55 6.79 -0.70 -0.96
CA MET A 55 5.98 0.33 -0.29
C MET A 55 4.83 -0.28 0.52
N LEU A 56 4.11 -1.25 -0.04
CA LEU A 56 3.05 -1.97 0.67
C LEU A 56 3.60 -2.71 1.89
N SER A 57 4.78 -3.34 1.75
CA SER A 57 5.41 -4.08 2.84
C SER A 57 5.76 -3.16 3.99
N GLU A 58 6.30 -1.97 3.72
CA GLU A 58 6.60 -0.97 4.73
C GLU A 58 5.32 -0.45 5.41
N LEU A 59 4.27 -0.15 4.65
CA LEU A 59 2.99 0.31 5.22
C LEU A 59 2.36 -0.73 6.16
N VAL A 60 2.34 -2.00 5.74
CA VAL A 60 1.80 -3.09 6.57
C VAL A 60 2.69 -3.36 7.77
N THR A 61 4.01 -3.34 7.60
CA THR A 61 4.96 -3.49 8.72
C THR A 61 4.78 -2.38 9.74
N ASN A 62 4.62 -1.13 9.30
CA ASN A 62 4.36 0.01 10.17
C ASN A 62 3.02 -0.12 10.89
N ALA A 63 1.97 -0.56 10.19
CA ALA A 63 0.66 -0.78 10.81
C ALA A 63 0.69 -1.90 11.88
N ILE A 64 1.50 -2.94 11.67
CA ILE A 64 1.71 -4.01 12.66
C ILE A 64 2.49 -3.48 13.87
N ARG A 65 3.55 -2.69 13.64
CA ARG A 65 4.43 -2.18 14.71
C ARG A 65 3.79 -1.08 15.55
N CYS A 66 3.01 -0.20 14.93
CA CYS A 66 2.39 0.95 15.58
C CYS A 66 0.97 0.66 16.08
N GLY A 67 0.44 -0.53 15.78
CA GLY A 67 -0.89 -0.90 16.20
C GLY A 67 -0.94 -1.25 17.68
N ASP A 68 -1.92 -0.69 18.36
CA ASP A 68 -2.14 -0.93 19.79
C ASP A 68 -3.64 -0.83 20.11
N ALA A 69 -4.15 -1.84 20.80
CA ALA A 69 -5.53 -1.94 21.25
C ALA A 69 -5.63 -3.00 22.34
N GLU A 70 -6.55 -2.79 23.29
CA GLU A 70 -6.91 -3.83 24.24
C GLU A 70 -7.56 -5.02 23.50
N GLY A 71 -7.04 -6.23 23.71
CA GLY A 71 -7.56 -7.45 23.12
C GLY A 71 -7.06 -7.76 21.70
N VAL A 72 -7.79 -8.63 21.00
CA VAL A 72 -7.40 -9.11 19.66
C VAL A 72 -7.70 -8.05 18.61
N TRP A 73 -6.66 -7.57 17.92
CA TRP A 73 -6.81 -6.60 16.84
C TRP A 73 -6.33 -7.11 15.47
N ARG A 74 -6.58 -6.30 14.43
CA ARG A 74 -6.32 -6.61 13.02
C ARG A 74 -5.83 -5.39 12.24
N VAL A 75 -5.05 -5.65 11.20
CA VAL A 75 -4.70 -4.67 10.17
C VAL A 75 -5.65 -4.83 8.99
N ARG A 76 -6.30 -3.76 8.57
CA ARG A 76 -7.16 -3.74 7.37
C ARG A 76 -6.42 -3.06 6.22
N VAL A 77 -6.42 -3.70 5.06
CA VAL A 77 -5.91 -3.12 3.81
C VAL A 77 -7.07 -3.01 2.83
N ASP A 78 -7.39 -1.80 2.39
CA ASP A 78 -8.41 -1.51 1.39
C ASP A 78 -7.74 -1.03 0.09
N TRP A 79 -8.29 -1.45 -1.05
CA TRP A 79 -7.84 -1.04 -2.37
C TRP A 79 -8.95 -0.30 -3.11
N TYR A 80 -8.58 0.82 -3.74
CA TYR A 80 -9.47 1.63 -4.55
C TYR A 80 -8.82 1.93 -5.90
N ARG A 81 -9.59 1.76 -6.97
CA ARG A 81 -9.22 2.26 -8.30
C ARG A 81 -9.56 3.74 -8.36
N VAL A 82 -8.60 4.55 -8.79
CA VAL A 82 -8.73 6.00 -8.95
C VAL A 82 -8.12 6.33 -10.31
N GLY A 83 -8.97 6.40 -11.33
CA GLY A 83 -8.55 6.42 -12.74
C GLY A 83 -7.58 5.28 -13.09
N THR A 84 -6.38 5.61 -13.56
CA THR A 84 -5.32 4.66 -13.90
C THR A 84 -4.45 4.22 -12.72
N THR A 85 -4.69 4.78 -11.54
CA THR A 85 -3.92 4.52 -10.32
C THR A 85 -4.64 3.54 -9.36
N LEU A 86 -3.86 2.85 -8.52
CA LEU A 86 -4.38 2.07 -7.39
C LEU A 86 -4.05 2.76 -6.07
N ARG A 87 -5.07 3.17 -5.33
CA ARG A 87 -4.93 3.74 -3.99
C ARG A 87 -5.07 2.65 -2.95
N VAL A 88 -4.06 2.49 -2.11
CA VAL A 88 -4.05 1.53 -0.99
C VAL A 88 -4.21 2.28 0.33
N LYS A 89 -5.14 1.85 1.18
CA LYS A 89 -5.31 2.36 2.54
C LYS A 89 -5.04 1.23 3.54
N VAL A 90 -4.03 1.42 4.40
CA VAL A 90 -3.71 0.50 5.50
C VAL A 90 -4.18 1.13 6.80
N ARG A 91 -4.96 0.40 7.59
CA ARG A 91 -5.50 0.85 8.87
C ARG A 91 -5.19 -0.17 9.96
N ASN A 92 -4.78 0.34 11.12
CA ASN A 92 -4.63 -0.39 12.37
C ASN A 92 -5.30 0.44 13.48
N PRO A 93 -5.75 -0.19 14.58
CA PRO A 93 -6.09 0.54 15.78
C PRO A 93 -4.83 1.11 16.45
N GLY A 94 -4.99 2.16 17.26
CA GLY A 94 -3.89 2.86 17.92
C GLY A 94 -3.84 4.35 17.55
N ARG A 95 -3.04 5.13 18.28
CA ARG A 95 -2.81 6.55 17.98
C ARG A 95 -2.07 6.69 16.65
N VAL A 96 -2.37 7.77 15.92
CA VAL A 96 -1.61 8.15 14.72
C VAL A 96 -0.16 8.39 15.15
N ALA A 97 0.69 7.38 15.00
CA ALA A 97 2.12 7.56 15.14
C ALA A 97 2.53 8.52 14.03
N THR A 98 3.11 9.65 14.39
CA THR A 98 3.77 10.53 13.43
C THR A 98 4.78 9.68 12.68
N LEU A 99 4.45 9.29 11.45
CA LEU A 99 5.29 8.47 10.59
C LEU A 99 6.58 9.25 10.37
N ARG A 100 7.63 8.95 11.15
CA ARG A 100 8.96 9.43 10.83
C ARG A 100 9.47 8.51 9.73
N PRO A 101 9.75 9.02 8.51
CA PRO A 101 10.38 8.20 7.48
C PRO A 101 11.62 7.55 8.07
N ARG A 102 11.79 6.23 7.88
CA ARG A 102 13.06 5.59 8.16
C ARG A 102 14.09 6.30 7.29
N ARG A 103 15.13 6.88 7.90
CA ARG A 103 16.27 7.42 7.15
C ARG A 103 16.85 6.24 6.36
N ALA A 104 16.82 6.33 5.03
CA ALA A 104 17.56 5.39 4.20
C ALA A 104 19.02 5.41 4.70
N LYS A 105 19.54 4.25 5.09
CA LYS A 105 20.97 4.11 5.33
C LYS A 105 21.60 3.97 3.95
N PRO A 106 22.50 4.86 3.53
CA PRO A 106 23.26 4.67 2.31
C PRO A 106 24.35 3.64 2.61
N ASP A 107 24.01 2.36 2.54
CA ASP A 107 24.98 1.31 2.25
C ASP A 107 24.29 0.02 1.80
N GLU A 108 23.86 0.01 0.54
CA GLU A 108 23.89 -1.17 -0.31
C GLU A 108 24.19 -0.63 -1.72
N ILE A 109 25.46 -0.28 -1.91
CA ILE A 109 26.06 -0.04 -3.21
C ILE A 109 25.99 -1.35 -3.99
N GLY A 110 25.26 -1.35 -5.11
CA GLY A 110 25.11 -2.53 -5.95
C GLY A 110 24.43 -2.23 -7.28
N GLY A 111 24.97 -1.27 -8.05
CA GLY A 111 24.52 -0.97 -9.40
C GLY A 111 25.46 0.01 -10.08
N ALA A 112 26.60 -0.49 -10.55
CA ALA A 112 27.53 0.28 -11.36
C ALA A 112 26.88 0.61 -12.72
N ALA A 113 26.95 1.89 -13.09
CA ALA A 113 26.91 2.36 -14.47
C ALA A 113 28.11 3.28 -14.67
#